data_AF-A0A166XHD9-F1
#
_entry.id   AF-A0A166XHD9-F1
#
_cell.length_a   1.000
_cell.length_b   1.000
_cell.length_c   1.000
_cell.angle_alpha   90.00
_cell.angle_beta   90.00
_cell.angle_gamma   90.00
#
_symmetry.space_group_name_H-M   'P 1'
#
loop_
_entity.id
_entity.type
_entity.pdbx_description
1 polymer ?
#
loop_
_entity_poly.entity_id
_entity_poly.type
_entity_poly.pdbx_seq_one_letter_code
_entity_poly.pdbx_strand_id
1 'polypeptide(L)'
;MASSNVDRAVRDAGGKGWEQVFRVSSYHLPLNREAEVVRVRNLKRWMPNHRPLWTCIGVARLAEADMRVEIEVSAHDPDEAATERPAIKGAAWLAAGINASYLTHTTLGRL
;
A
#
# COMPACT_ATOMS: atom_id res chain seq x y z
N MET A 1 -1.25 -6.06 -9.65
CA MET A 1 -2.02 -4.82 -9.41
C MET A 1 -1.47 -4.12 -8.16
N ALA A 2 -1.73 -2.84 -7.94
CA ALA A 2 -1.24 -2.03 -6.80
C ALA A 2 -1.14 -2.78 -5.47
N SER A 3 -2.19 -3.50 -5.11
CA SER A 3 -2.23 -4.20 -3.83
C SER A 3 -1.30 -5.42 -3.72
N SER A 4 -1.01 -6.13 -4.81
CA SER A 4 -0.07 -7.25 -4.76
C SER A 4 1.37 -6.80 -4.57
N ASN A 5 1.72 -5.60 -5.04
CA ASN A 5 3.06 -5.03 -4.84
C ASN A 5 3.29 -4.65 -3.38
N VAL A 6 2.29 -4.03 -2.74
CA VAL A 6 2.30 -3.76 -1.31
C VAL A 6 2.46 -5.04 -0.50
N ASP A 7 1.69 -6.09 -0.81
CA ASP A 7 1.76 -7.35 -0.07
C ASP A 7 3.16 -7.96 -0.13
N ARG A 8 3.72 -8.07 -1.34
CA ARG A 8 5.08 -8.58 -1.55
C ARG A 8 6.09 -7.79 -0.74
N ALA A 9 6.00 -6.48 -0.78
CA ALA A 9 6.96 -5.65 -0.11
C ALA A 9 6.90 -5.66 1.41
N VAL A 10 5.69 -5.67 1.99
CA VAL A 10 5.55 -5.80 3.44
C VAL A 10 6.15 -7.15 3.87
N ARG A 11 5.97 -8.21 3.07
CA ARG A 11 6.63 -9.50 3.30
C ARG A 11 8.14 -9.45 3.15
N ASP A 12 8.66 -8.77 2.12
CA ASP A 12 10.09 -8.58 1.91
C ASP A 12 10.74 -7.79 3.06
N ALA A 13 9.99 -6.87 3.68
CA ALA A 13 10.39 -6.16 4.90
C ALA A 13 10.30 -7.02 6.18
N GLY A 14 9.82 -8.28 6.08
CA GLY A 14 9.70 -9.21 7.19
C GLY A 14 8.32 -9.27 7.85
N GLY A 15 7.36 -8.48 7.35
CA GLY A 15 5.97 -8.51 7.83
C GLY A 15 5.15 -9.67 7.24
N LYS A 16 3.90 -9.76 7.68
CA LYS A 16 2.92 -10.80 7.29
C LYS A 16 2.01 -10.38 6.13
N GLY A 17 2.20 -9.17 5.60
CA GLY A 17 1.47 -8.61 4.45
C GLY A 17 0.39 -7.61 4.88
N TRP A 18 -0.72 -7.58 4.15
CA TRP A 18 -1.79 -6.60 4.37
C TRP A 18 -2.46 -6.64 5.75
N GLU A 19 -2.39 -7.75 6.47
CA GLU A 19 -2.97 -7.88 7.82
C GLU A 19 -2.36 -6.91 8.85
N GLN A 20 -1.13 -6.47 8.62
CA GLN A 20 -0.41 -5.54 9.50
C GLN A 20 -0.60 -4.07 9.11
N VAL A 21 -1.25 -3.79 7.98
CA VAL A 21 -1.44 -2.42 7.48
C VAL A 21 -2.56 -1.74 8.25
N PHE A 22 -2.26 -0.65 8.94
CA PHE A 22 -3.25 0.12 9.71
C PHE A 22 -3.64 1.45 9.05
N ARG A 23 -2.79 1.98 8.15
CA ARG A 23 -3.04 3.22 7.41
C ARG A 23 -2.77 3.04 5.93
N VAL A 24 -3.66 3.59 5.11
CA VAL A 24 -3.58 3.60 3.65
C VAL A 24 -3.82 5.01 3.13
N SER A 25 -2.88 5.53 2.35
CA SER A 25 -3.06 6.73 1.54
C SER A 25 -3.12 6.32 0.07
N SER A 26 -4.13 6.80 -0.68
CA SER A 26 -4.19 6.55 -2.12
C SER A 26 -4.37 7.84 -2.92
N TYR A 27 -3.53 8.00 -3.93
CA TYR A 27 -3.50 9.16 -4.83
C TYR A 27 -4.01 8.74 -6.21
N HIS A 28 -5.06 9.39 -6.73
CA HIS A 28 -5.79 8.94 -7.92
C HIS A 28 -5.79 9.95 -9.07
N LEU A 29 -5.84 9.41 -10.30
CA LEU A 29 -6.11 10.13 -11.55
C LEU A 29 -6.99 9.33 -12.51
N PRO A 30 -8.17 9.85 -12.89
CA PRO A 30 -8.96 10.83 -12.14
C PRO A 30 -9.52 10.18 -10.85
N LEU A 31 -9.72 10.98 -9.80
CA LEU A 31 -10.51 10.54 -8.66
C LEU A 31 -11.99 10.63 -9.02
N ASN A 32 -12.58 9.50 -9.39
CA ASN A 32 -14.00 9.36 -9.68
C ASN A 32 -14.63 8.22 -8.85
N ARG A 33 -15.97 8.11 -8.90
CA ARG A 33 -16.72 7.12 -8.12
C ARG A 33 -16.34 5.67 -8.46
N GLU A 34 -15.99 5.39 -9.71
CA GLU A 34 -15.54 4.06 -10.13
C GLU A 34 -14.22 3.68 -9.48
N ALA A 35 -13.25 4.61 -9.46
CA ALA A 35 -11.96 4.43 -8.79
C ALA A 35 -12.14 4.17 -7.28
N GLU A 36 -13.04 4.90 -6.63
CA GLU A 36 -13.38 4.68 -5.22
C GLU A 36 -13.98 3.30 -4.97
N VAL A 37 -14.97 2.87 -5.76
CA VAL A 37 -15.62 1.56 -5.62
C VAL A 37 -14.61 0.43 -5.82
N VAL A 38 -13.76 0.53 -6.84
CA VAL A 38 -12.69 -0.44 -7.11
C VAL A 38 -11.72 -0.48 -5.92
N ARG A 39 -11.36 0.68 -5.35
CA ARG A 39 -10.45 0.75 -4.22
C ARG A 39 -11.04 0.13 -2.95
N VAL A 40 -12.30 0.41 -2.65
CA VAL A 40 -13.03 -0.19 -1.51
C VAL A 40 -13.13 -1.71 -1.66
N ARG A 41 -13.47 -2.21 -2.86
CA ARG A 41 -13.49 -3.66 -3.13
C ARG A 41 -12.13 -4.29 -2.88
N ASN A 42 -11.06 -3.65 -3.32
CA ASN A 42 -9.70 -4.15 -3.09
C ASN A 42 -9.33 -4.13 -1.60
N LEU A 43 -9.63 -3.06 -0.86
CA LEU A 43 -9.36 -3.02 0.58
C LEU A 43 -10.07 -4.16 1.31
N LYS A 44 -11.35 -4.41 1.01
CA LYS A 44 -12.11 -5.53 1.60
C LYS A 44 -11.52 -6.91 1.26
N ARG A 45 -10.98 -7.08 0.05
CA ARG A 45 -10.35 -8.33 -0.38
C ARG A 45 -9.03 -8.59 0.35
N TRP A 46 -8.20 -7.57 0.50
CA TRP A 46 -6.85 -7.71 1.06
C TRP A 46 -6.82 -7.61 2.59
N MET A 47 -7.84 -7.00 3.20
CA MET A 47 -7.96 -6.82 4.64
C MET A 47 -9.36 -7.25 5.10
N PRO A 48 -9.69 -8.56 5.06
CA PRO A 48 -11.01 -9.05 5.48
C PRO A 48 -11.23 -8.97 6.99
N ASN A 49 -10.15 -9.01 7.78
CA ASN A 49 -10.21 -9.15 9.23
C ASN A 49 -10.14 -7.81 10.00
N HIS A 50 -9.85 -6.70 9.31
CA HIS A 50 -9.75 -5.39 9.93
C HIS A 50 -10.08 -4.27 8.94
N ARG A 51 -10.14 -3.02 9.43
CA ARG A 51 -10.44 -1.84 8.61
C ARG A 51 -9.34 -0.80 8.84
N PRO A 52 -8.50 -0.49 7.85
CA PRO A 52 -7.48 0.54 8.01
C PRO A 52 -8.11 1.93 7.97
N LEU A 53 -7.37 2.92 8.49
CA LEU A 53 -7.62 4.32 8.13
C LEU A 53 -7.30 4.50 6.64
N TRP A 54 -8.24 5.05 5.88
CA TRP A 54 -8.06 5.29 4.45
C TRP A 54 -8.26 6.77 4.10
N THR A 55 -7.21 7.36 3.54
CA THR A 55 -7.24 8.69 2.94
C THR A 55 -7.20 8.56 1.42
N CYS A 56 -8.13 9.24 0.73
CA CYS A 56 -8.25 9.21 -0.72
C CYS A 56 -8.12 10.64 -1.28
N ILE A 57 -7.14 10.86 -2.16
CA ILE A 57 -6.78 12.20 -2.67
C ILE A 57 -6.70 12.15 -4.20
N GLY A 58 -7.31 13.13 -4.87
CA GLY A 58 -7.09 13.38 -6.29
C GLY A 58 -5.83 14.23 -6.47
N VAL A 59 -4.94 13.84 -7.38
CA VAL A 59 -3.67 14.54 -7.63
C VAL A 59 -3.54 14.95 -9.09
N ALA A 60 -2.67 15.93 -9.36
CA ALA A 60 -2.52 16.49 -10.71
C ALA A 60 -1.77 15.55 -11.69
N ARG A 61 -0.81 14.76 -11.19
CA ARG A 61 -0.05 13.73 -11.92
C ARG A 61 0.50 12.68 -10.94
N LEU A 62 0.87 11.52 -11.47
CA LEU A 62 1.70 10.50 -10.81
C LEU A 62 3.03 10.37 -11.54
N ALA A 63 3.95 9.56 -11.00
CA ALA A 63 5.29 9.38 -11.56
C ALA A 63 5.27 9.00 -13.06
N GLU A 64 4.35 8.10 -13.45
CA GLU A 64 4.25 7.62 -14.82
C GLU A 64 2.93 8.04 -15.47
N ALA A 65 2.96 8.34 -16.77
CA ALA A 65 1.81 8.91 -17.50
C ALA A 65 0.57 7.98 -17.51
N ASP A 66 0.80 6.67 -17.53
CA ASP A 66 -0.25 5.66 -17.54
C ASP A 66 -0.67 5.18 -16.14
N MET A 67 -0.08 5.74 -15.08
CA MET A 67 -0.56 5.48 -13.73
C MET A 67 -1.92 6.14 -13.50
N ARG A 68 -2.77 5.41 -12.77
CA ARG A 68 -4.11 5.87 -12.35
C ARG A 68 -4.26 5.91 -10.84
N VAL A 69 -3.41 5.17 -10.14
CA VAL A 69 -3.38 5.14 -8.68
C VAL A 69 -1.98 4.87 -8.17
N GLU A 70 -1.60 5.58 -7.11
CA GLU A 70 -0.46 5.27 -6.26
C GLU A 70 -0.96 4.97 -4.85
N ILE A 71 -0.33 4.01 -4.17
CA ILE A 71 -0.71 3.58 -2.83
C ILE A 71 0.51 3.62 -1.93
N GLU A 72 0.35 4.34 -0.83
CA GLU A 72 1.28 4.34 0.30
C GLU A 72 0.60 3.67 1.49
N VAL A 73 1.32 2.81 2.19
CA VAL A 73 0.81 2.16 3.39
C VAL A 73 1.79 2.28 4.55
N SER A 74 1.22 2.29 5.76
CA SER A 74 1.97 2.08 7.00
C SER A 74 1.51 0.76 7.62
N ALA A 75 2.48 -0.11 7.91
CA ALA A 75 2.27 -1.36 8.60
C ALA A 75 2.96 -1.36 9.97
N HIS A 76 2.35 -2.04 10.94
CA HIS A 76 2.89 -2.24 12.27
C HIS A 76 3.10 -3.74 12.52
N ASP A 77 4.33 -4.13 12.85
CA ASP A 77 4.65 -5.47 13.30
C ASP A 77 4.76 -5.50 14.85
N PRO A 78 3.80 -6.09 15.57
CA PRO A 78 3.85 -6.16 17.02
C PRO A 78 4.98 -7.09 17.53
N ASP A 79 5.47 -8.02 16.70
CA ASP A 79 6.47 -9.01 17.09
C ASP A 79 7.92 -8.50 16.90
N GLU A 80 8.10 -7.34 16.25
CA GLU A 80 9.40 -6.69 16.01
C GLU A 80 10.08 -6.30 17.33
N ALA A 81 9.31 -5.77 18.29
CA ALA A 81 9.84 -5.37 19.60
C ALA A 81 10.40 -6.55 20.40
N ALA A 82 10.01 -7.78 20.07
CA ALA A 82 10.44 -9.01 20.75
C ALA A 82 11.60 -9.73 20.04
N THR A 83 11.98 -9.32 18.82
CA THR A 83 12.96 -10.05 17.99
C THR A 83 14.07 -9.12 17.51
N GLU A 84 15.29 -9.26 18.04
CA GLU A 84 16.49 -8.66 17.44
C GLU A 84 16.73 -9.24 16.04
N ARG A 85 16.25 -8.55 15.00
CA ARG A 85 16.46 -8.94 13.61
C ARG A 85 17.70 -8.22 13.06
N PRO A 86 18.59 -8.92 12.32
CA PRO A 86 19.73 -8.28 11.71
C PRO A 86 19.26 -7.22 10.72
N ALA A 87 19.80 -6.00 10.86
CA ALA A 87 19.48 -4.87 10.00
C ALA A 87 19.64 -5.26 8.52
N ILE A 88 18.59 -5.03 7.72
CA ILE A 88 18.64 -5.23 6.27
C ILE A 88 19.66 -4.22 5.71
N LYS A 89 20.85 -4.71 5.32
CA LYS A 89 21.90 -3.86 4.71
C LYS A 89 21.35 -3.23 3.43
N GLY A 90 21.19 -1.90 3.46
CA GLY A 90 20.70 -1.08 2.34
C GLY A 90 19.42 -0.30 2.61
N ALA A 91 18.73 -0.54 3.74
CA ALA A 91 17.50 0.15 4.09
C ALA A 91 17.70 1.14 5.25
N ALA A 92 18.29 2.31 4.95
CA ALA A 92 18.46 3.40 5.92
C ALA A 92 17.14 4.14 6.29
N TRP A 93 15.98 3.61 5.92
CA TRP A 93 14.66 4.23 6.11
C TRP A 93 13.80 3.55 7.19
N LEU A 94 14.38 2.60 7.94
CA LEU A 94 13.65 1.60 8.74
C LEU A 94 13.80 1.81 10.25
N ALA A 95 13.73 3.05 10.72
CA ALA A 95 13.52 3.33 12.14
C ALA A 95 12.04 3.70 12.36
N ALA A 96 11.30 2.80 13.01
CA ALA A 96 9.99 3.01 13.64
C ALA A 96 8.70 2.93 12.80
N GLY A 97 8.71 2.34 11.62
CA GLY A 97 7.46 2.01 10.92
C GLY A 97 7.69 1.65 9.47
N ILE A 98 7.18 0.50 9.04
CA ILE A 98 7.29 0.04 7.66
C ILE A 98 6.44 1.00 6.80
N ASN A 99 7.07 2.03 6.24
CA ASN A 99 6.48 2.88 5.20
C ASN A 99 6.80 2.25 3.86
N ALA A 100 5.76 1.83 3.15
CA ALA A 100 5.88 1.08 1.93
C ALA A 100 5.02 1.80 0.86
N SER A 101 5.68 2.58 -0.01
CA SER A 101 5.04 3.20 -1.18
C SER A 101 5.22 2.31 -2.41
N TYR A 102 4.12 2.00 -3.12
CA TYR A 102 4.17 1.20 -4.34
C TYR A 102 3.51 1.90 -5.52
N LEU A 103 4.36 2.12 -6.52
CA LEU A 103 3.99 2.54 -7.87
C LEU A 103 3.35 1.36 -8.60
N THR A 104 2.19 1.58 -9.24
CA THR A 104 1.68 0.62 -10.21
C THR A 104 1.17 1.21 -11.50
N HIS A 105 1.73 0.69 -12.60
CA HIS A 105 1.12 0.69 -13.91
C HIS A 105 -0.15 -0.16 -13.86
N THR A 106 -1.31 0.48 -14.11
CA THR A 106 -2.54 -0.25 -14.42
C THR A 106 -3.09 0.31 -15.72
N THR A 107 -2.82 -0.39 -16.82
CA THR A 107 -3.54 -0.21 -18.07
C THR A 107 -4.97 -0.70 -17.83
N LEU A 108 -5.90 0.22 -17.58
CA LEU A 108 -7.34 -0.06 -17.58
C LEU A 108 -7.77 -0.34 -19.03
N GLY A 109 -7.59 -1.59 -19.46
CA GLY A 109 -8.23 -2.11 -20.65
C GLY A 109 -9.71 -2.36 -20.37
N ARG A 110 -10.56 -1.61 -21.10
CA ARG A 110 -12.01 -1.79 -21.41
C ARG A 110 -12.94 -2.40 -20.34
N LEU A 111 -13.93 -1.56 -19.97
CA LEU A 111 -15.34 -1.86 -19.62
C LEU A 111 -15.62 -3.17 -18.88
#